data_AF-U2QXS7-F1
#
_entry.id   AF-U2QXS7-F1
#
_cell.length_a   1.000
_cell.length_b   1.000
_cell.length_c   1.000
_cell.angle_alpha   90.00
_cell.angle_beta   90.00
_cell.angle_gamma   90.00
#
_symmetry.space_group_name_H-M   'P 1'
#
loop_
_entity.id
_entity.type
_entity.pdbx_description
1 polymer ?
#
loop_
_entity_poly.entity_id
_entity_poly.type
_entity_poly.pdbx_seq_one_letter_code
_entity_poly.pdbx_strand_id
1 'polypeptide(L)'
;MKMWQLILGTAGFVLYFVYDINSVLSKNVCLQKFFAWGSILVVASVVAEFCSAWGQGHRSVEAVIGFGIGALFFLGLLIYTLFFALPFEETYCEENKLRAAYTEGVYGLCRHPGVLWFAGAFLCMWGMLGGWRPGIYFGLMIFWNYLYIIFQDLWTFPRTFFNYREYQQSTPFLIPNGKSIRVCMKSIRKRSNQSGADNL
;
A
#
# COMPACT_ATOMS: atom_id res chain seq x y z
N MET A 1 -7.63 -18.76 -13.22
CA MET A 1 -8.20 -18.71 -11.88
C MET A 1 -8.83 -20.02 -11.44
N LYS A 2 -8.13 -20.72 -10.55
CA LYS A 2 -8.73 -21.70 -9.63
C LYS A 2 -9.27 -20.92 -8.43
N MET A 3 -10.43 -21.30 -7.90
CA MET A 3 -11.16 -20.51 -6.89
C MET A 3 -10.36 -20.25 -5.60
N TRP A 4 -9.39 -21.12 -5.27
CA TRP A 4 -8.56 -20.99 -4.07
C TRP A 4 -7.62 -19.77 -4.07
N GLN A 5 -7.16 -19.28 -5.24
CA GLN A 5 -6.28 -18.11 -5.31
C GLN A 5 -7.01 -16.86 -4.77
N LEU A 6 -8.24 -16.65 -5.23
CA LEU A 6 -9.09 -15.55 -4.77
C LEU A 6 -9.45 -15.68 -3.28
N ILE A 7 -9.70 -16.91 -2.81
CA ILE A 7 -9.99 -17.17 -1.40
C ILE A 7 -8.79 -16.81 -0.53
N LEU A 8 -7.57 -17.19 -0.91
CA LEU A 8 -6.36 -16.84 -0.16
C LEU A 8 -6.13 -15.33 -0.10
N GLY A 9 -6.24 -14.63 -1.24
CA GLY A 9 -6.08 -13.17 -1.28
C GLY A 9 -7.13 -12.46 -0.43
N THR A 10 -8.40 -12.90 -0.52
CA THR A 10 -9.50 -12.38 0.30
C THR A 10 -9.27 -12.64 1.78
N ALA A 11 -8.87 -13.85 2.15
CA ALA A 11 -8.55 -14.20 3.53
C ALA A 11 -7.40 -13.33 4.06
N GLY A 12 -6.39 -13.05 3.23
CA GLY A 12 -5.31 -12.13 3.58
C GLY A 12 -5.81 -10.72 3.91
N PHE A 13 -6.71 -10.17 3.11
CA PHE A 13 -7.34 -8.88 3.42
C PHE A 13 -8.19 -8.93 4.69
N VAL A 14 -8.98 -9.98 4.90
CA VAL A 14 -9.75 -10.16 6.14
C VAL A 14 -8.83 -10.16 7.36
N LEU A 15 -7.66 -10.82 7.29
CA LEU A 15 -6.67 -10.77 8.36
C LEU A 15 -6.15 -9.35 8.64
N TYR A 16 -6.00 -8.52 7.61
CA TYR A 16 -5.65 -7.10 7.82
C TYR A 16 -6.73 -6.33 8.58
N PHE A 17 -8.01 -6.51 8.23
CA PHE A 17 -9.11 -5.89 8.99
C PHE A 17 -9.10 -6.35 10.46
N VAL A 18 -8.95 -7.65 10.71
CA VAL A 18 -8.91 -8.20 12.07
C VAL A 18 -7.71 -7.64 12.85
N TYR A 19 -6.55 -7.55 12.20
CA TYR A 19 -5.36 -6.93 12.77
C TYR A 19 -5.62 -5.48 13.19
N ASP A 20 -6.19 -4.65 12.31
CA ASP A 20 -6.45 -3.25 12.59
C ASP A 20 -7.49 -3.06 13.70
N ILE A 21 -8.56 -3.86 13.70
CA ILE A 21 -9.57 -3.88 14.77
C ILE A 21 -8.93 -4.21 16.11
N ASN A 22 -8.10 -5.26 16.14
CA ASN A 22 -7.37 -5.65 17.34
C ASN A 22 -6.40 -4.56 17.81
N SER A 23 -5.70 -3.90 16.88
CA SER A 23 -4.73 -2.85 17.20
C SER A 23 -5.38 -1.66 17.94
N VAL A 24 -6.66 -1.39 17.64
CA VAL A 24 -7.46 -0.34 18.27
C VAL A 24 -8.13 -0.81 19.57
N LEU A 25 -8.72 -2.02 19.60
CA LEU A 25 -9.59 -2.44 20.70
C LEU A 25 -8.88 -3.21 21.83
N SER A 26 -8.07 -4.21 21.48
CA SER A 26 -7.63 -5.24 22.45
C SER A 26 -6.11 -5.40 22.55
N LYS A 27 -5.36 -4.88 21.58
CA LYS A 27 -3.89 -4.95 21.47
C LYS A 27 -3.33 -6.36 21.76
N ASN A 28 -4.07 -7.41 21.40
CA ASN A 28 -3.67 -8.78 21.63
C ASN A 28 -2.48 -9.14 20.73
N VAL A 29 -1.40 -9.62 21.33
CA VAL A 29 -0.13 -9.95 20.66
C VAL A 29 -0.29 -11.07 19.62
N CYS A 30 -1.20 -12.02 19.84
CA CYS A 30 -1.46 -13.09 18.88
C CYS A 30 -2.07 -12.52 17.59
N LEU A 31 -3.07 -11.66 17.73
CA LEU A 31 -3.76 -11.01 16.61
C LEU A 31 -2.88 -9.96 15.90
N GLN A 32 -1.83 -9.45 16.56
CA GLN A 32 -0.84 -8.59 15.89
C GLN A 32 -0.06 -9.32 14.77
N LYS A 33 0.10 -10.65 14.88
CA LYS A 33 0.75 -11.46 13.83
C LYS A 33 -0.11 -11.59 12.57
N PHE A 34 -1.40 -11.25 12.62
CA PHE A 34 -2.31 -11.39 11.49
C PHE A 34 -1.95 -10.48 10.32
N PHE A 35 -1.28 -9.35 10.56
CA PHE A 35 -0.76 -8.52 9.49
C PHE A 35 0.31 -9.27 8.65
N ALA A 36 1.25 -9.94 9.33
CA ALA A 36 2.29 -10.71 8.65
C ALA A 36 1.69 -11.91 7.90
N TRP A 37 0.79 -12.65 8.55
CA TRP A 37 0.08 -13.76 7.90
C TRP A 37 -0.77 -13.29 6.72
N GLY A 38 -1.47 -12.17 6.86
CA GLY A 38 -2.25 -11.55 5.79
C GLY A 38 -1.38 -11.21 4.58
N SER A 39 -0.21 -10.61 4.82
CA SER A 39 0.79 -10.32 3.78
C SER A 39 1.25 -11.58 3.05
N ILE A 40 1.57 -12.64 3.78
CA ILE A 40 1.99 -13.92 3.19
C ILE A 40 0.87 -14.50 2.30
N LEU A 41 -0.38 -14.47 2.77
CA LEU A 41 -1.53 -14.98 2.00
C LEU A 41 -1.77 -14.19 0.71
N VAL A 42 -1.71 -12.86 0.76
CA VAL A 42 -1.88 -12.01 -0.43
C VAL A 42 -0.72 -12.21 -1.42
N VAL A 43 0.53 -12.28 -0.95
CA VAL A 43 1.68 -12.53 -1.84
C VAL A 43 1.57 -13.91 -2.47
N ALA A 44 1.26 -14.95 -1.68
CA ALA A 44 1.10 -16.31 -2.17
C ALA A 44 -0.03 -16.41 -3.20
N SER A 45 -1.16 -15.72 -2.99
CA SER A 45 -2.28 -15.72 -3.93
C SER A 45 -1.92 -15.03 -5.26
N VAL A 46 -1.19 -13.91 -5.20
CA VAL A 46 -0.74 -13.17 -6.39
C VAL A 46 0.26 -13.99 -7.19
N VAL A 47 1.27 -14.57 -6.54
CA VAL A 47 2.25 -15.44 -7.20
C VAL A 47 1.54 -16.63 -7.83
N ALA A 48 0.59 -17.24 -7.13
CA ALA A 48 -0.16 -18.38 -7.65
C ALA A 48 -1.04 -18.02 -8.86
N GLU A 49 -1.74 -16.88 -8.87
CA GLU A 49 -2.50 -16.44 -10.06
C GLU A 49 -1.55 -16.09 -11.20
N PHE A 50 -0.46 -15.39 -10.92
CA PHE A 50 0.52 -14.99 -11.92
C PHE A 50 1.15 -16.21 -12.61
N CYS A 51 1.68 -17.17 -11.83
CA CYS A 51 2.24 -18.42 -12.37
C CYS A 51 1.18 -19.24 -13.11
N SER A 52 -0.05 -19.28 -12.61
CA SER A 52 -1.13 -20.02 -13.28
C SER A 52 -1.48 -19.41 -14.62
N ALA A 53 -1.53 -18.09 -14.75
CA ALA A 53 -1.96 -17.39 -15.95
C ALA A 53 -0.81 -17.10 -16.93
N TRP A 54 0.45 -17.29 -16.50
CA TRP A 54 1.62 -17.11 -17.34
C TRP A 54 1.57 -18.01 -18.59
N GLY A 55 1.88 -17.44 -19.74
CA GLY A 55 1.86 -18.14 -21.03
C GLY A 55 0.47 -18.46 -21.59
N GLN A 56 -0.62 -18.11 -20.91
CA GLN A 56 -1.99 -18.31 -21.43
C GLN A 56 -2.46 -17.18 -22.37
N GLY A 57 -1.77 -16.04 -22.36
CA GLY A 57 -2.12 -14.85 -23.16
C GLY A 57 -1.29 -14.74 -24.44
N HIS A 58 -1.94 -14.36 -25.54
CA HIS A 58 -1.26 -13.95 -26.77
C HIS A 58 -0.92 -12.46 -26.69
N ARG A 59 0.10 -12.10 -25.92
CA ARG A 59 0.63 -10.72 -25.81
C ARG A 59 1.94 -10.59 -26.56
N SER A 60 2.15 -9.45 -27.21
CA SER A 60 3.44 -9.14 -27.83
C SER A 60 4.54 -9.07 -26.77
N VAL A 61 5.76 -9.46 -27.14
CA VAL A 61 6.92 -9.39 -26.25
C VAL A 61 7.12 -7.98 -25.71
N GLU A 62 6.91 -6.95 -26.56
CA GLU A 62 6.97 -5.55 -26.17
C GLU A 62 5.97 -5.19 -25.06
N ALA A 63 4.72 -5.68 -25.15
CA ALA A 63 3.72 -5.43 -24.11
C ALA A 63 4.10 -6.11 -22.80
N VAL A 64 4.61 -7.34 -22.85
CA VAL A 64 5.06 -8.06 -21.65
C VAL A 64 6.22 -7.33 -20.97
N ILE A 65 7.20 -6.86 -21.75
CA ILE A 65 8.34 -6.09 -21.22
C ILE A 65 7.87 -4.75 -20.65
N GLY A 66 7.08 -3.98 -21.41
CA GLY A 66 6.60 -2.66 -21.00
C GLY A 66 5.78 -2.71 -19.71
N PHE A 67 4.79 -3.61 -19.65
CA PHE A 67 4.02 -3.80 -18.43
C PHE A 67 4.85 -4.43 -17.29
N GLY A 68 5.83 -5.28 -17.59
CA GLY A 68 6.75 -5.82 -16.59
C GLY A 68 7.58 -4.74 -15.90
N ILE A 69 8.16 -3.81 -16.68
CA ILE A 69 8.88 -2.65 -16.15
C ILE A 69 7.94 -1.79 -15.29
N GLY A 70 6.72 -1.55 -15.77
CA GLY A 70 5.70 -0.81 -15.00
C GLY A 70 5.36 -1.49 -13.66
N ALA A 71 5.18 -2.81 -13.66
CA ALA A 71 4.90 -3.58 -12.45
C ALA A 71 6.03 -3.46 -11.42
N LEU A 72 7.28 -3.60 -11.87
CA LEU A 72 8.47 -3.45 -11.00
C LEU A 72 8.60 -2.02 -10.46
N PHE A 73 8.35 -1.01 -11.28
CA PHE A 73 8.37 0.39 -10.87
C PHE A 73 7.35 0.67 -9.74
N PHE A 74 6.10 0.25 -9.94
CA PHE A 74 5.05 0.43 -8.94
C PHE A 74 5.29 -0.39 -7.67
N LEU A 75 5.83 -1.61 -7.81
CA LEU A 75 6.24 -2.41 -6.66
C LEU A 75 7.36 -1.72 -5.87
N GLY A 76 8.34 -1.12 -6.54
CA GLY A 76 9.39 -0.33 -5.90
C GLY A 76 8.83 0.86 -5.12
N LEU A 77 7.88 1.60 -5.71
CA LEU A 77 7.18 2.70 -5.02
C LEU A 77 6.38 2.22 -3.80
N LEU A 78 5.74 1.04 -3.90
CA LEU A 78 5.01 0.44 -2.79
C LEU A 78 5.97 0.08 -1.64
N ILE A 79 7.06 -0.61 -1.93
CA ILE A 79 8.09 -0.98 -0.94
C ILE A 79 8.68 0.28 -0.30
N TYR A 80 9.04 1.28 -1.10
CA TYR A 80 9.52 2.57 -0.62
C TYR A 80 8.52 3.22 0.35
N THR A 81 7.24 3.28 -0.02
CA THR A 81 6.18 3.90 0.79
C THR A 81 5.97 3.18 2.12
N LEU A 82 6.06 1.85 2.13
CA LEU A 82 5.81 1.03 3.32
C LEU A 82 7.00 1.01 4.29
N PHE A 83 8.24 0.96 3.78
CA PHE A 83 9.41 0.68 4.61
C PHE A 83 10.43 1.82 4.73
N PHE A 84 10.46 2.76 3.77
CA PHE A 84 11.50 3.79 3.71
C PHE A 84 10.96 5.23 3.84
N ALA A 85 9.70 5.46 3.49
CA ALA A 85 9.08 6.78 3.60
C ALA A 85 8.81 7.18 5.05
N LEU A 86 8.54 6.21 5.93
CA LEU A 86 8.26 6.44 7.34
C LEU A 86 9.58 6.50 8.13
N PRO A 87 9.75 7.45 9.08
CA PRO A 87 10.91 7.48 9.97
C PRO A 87 10.93 6.20 10.84
N PHE A 88 11.96 5.37 10.65
CA PHE A 88 12.01 4.03 11.25
C PHE A 88 12.06 4.09 12.79
N GLU A 89 12.83 5.01 13.35
CA GLU A 89 12.99 5.18 14.81
C GLU A 89 11.68 5.63 15.49
N GLU A 90 11.03 6.68 14.99
CA GLU A 90 9.76 7.18 15.55
C GLU A 90 8.57 6.21 15.34
N THR A 91 8.59 5.40 14.27
CA THR A 91 7.47 4.51 13.93
C THR A 91 7.58 3.13 14.58
N TYR A 92 8.80 2.60 14.74
CA TYR A 92 9.04 1.22 15.17
C TYR A 92 9.80 1.10 16.50
N CYS A 93 10.60 2.09 16.91
CA CYS A 93 11.42 2.01 18.13
C CYS A 93 10.75 2.69 19.33
N GLU A 94 9.98 3.77 19.13
CA GLU A 94 9.29 4.44 20.22
C GLU A 94 7.85 3.91 20.43
N GLU A 95 7.63 3.17 21.53
CA GLU A 95 6.29 2.82 22.02
C GLU A 95 5.60 4.03 22.69
N ASN A 96 5.43 5.12 21.95
CA ASN A 96 4.75 6.30 22.45
C ASN A 96 3.22 6.09 22.48
N LYS A 97 2.59 6.37 23.62
CA LYS A 97 1.13 6.25 23.82
C LYS A 97 0.29 7.19 22.94
N LEU A 98 0.93 8.17 22.31
CA LEU A 98 0.34 9.13 21.37
C LEU A 98 1.13 9.10 20.06
N ARG A 99 0.63 8.38 19.06
CA ARG A 99 1.25 8.34 17.73
C ARG A 99 0.70 9.48 16.88
N ALA A 100 1.59 10.25 16.25
CA ALA A 100 1.21 11.19 15.20
C ALA A 100 1.21 10.47 13.84
N ALA A 101 0.25 10.79 12.97
CA ALA A 101 0.30 10.42 11.57
C ALA A 101 1.41 11.20 10.87
N TYR A 102 2.22 10.50 10.07
CA TYR A 102 3.27 11.10 9.24
C TYR A 102 2.65 11.81 8.03
N THR A 103 3.03 13.08 7.81
CA THR A 103 2.38 13.97 6.81
C THR A 103 3.35 14.52 5.75
N GLU A 104 4.59 14.04 5.71
CA GLU A 104 5.62 14.51 4.77
C GLU A 104 5.86 13.51 3.63
N GLY A 105 6.67 13.89 2.64
CA GLY A 105 7.02 13.05 1.50
C GLY A 105 5.80 12.57 0.73
N VAL A 106 5.77 11.27 0.38
CA VAL A 106 4.65 10.66 -0.35
C VAL A 106 3.33 10.69 0.41
N TYR A 107 3.36 10.68 1.74
CA TYR A 107 2.18 10.85 2.59
C TYR A 107 1.70 12.32 2.58
N GLY A 108 2.57 13.28 2.26
CA GLY A 108 2.16 14.64 1.97
C GLY A 108 1.40 14.79 0.63
N LEU A 109 1.51 13.85 -0.31
CA LEU A 109 0.79 13.90 -1.59
C LEU A 109 -0.68 13.52 -1.45
N CYS A 110 -0.94 12.44 -0.73
CA CYS A 110 -2.26 11.93 -0.39
C CYS A 110 -2.12 11.03 0.84
N ARG A 111 -3.24 10.71 1.50
CA ARG A 111 -3.22 9.93 2.75
C ARG A 111 -2.88 8.46 2.55
N HIS A 112 -3.22 7.89 1.39
CA HIS A 112 -3.00 6.48 1.06
C HIS A 112 -2.24 6.30 -0.26
N PRO A 113 -0.97 6.76 -0.37
CA PRO A 113 -0.22 6.64 -1.62
C PRO A 113 0.01 5.17 -2.02
N GLY A 114 0.13 4.28 -1.03
CA GLY A 114 0.34 2.84 -1.23
C GLY A 114 -0.72 2.16 -2.09
N VAL A 115 -2.02 2.55 -2.01
CA VAL A 115 -3.05 1.91 -2.83
C VAL A 115 -2.90 2.24 -4.31
N LEU A 116 -2.37 3.42 -4.66
CA LEU A 116 -2.13 3.81 -6.04
C LEU A 116 -1.00 2.97 -6.64
N TRP A 117 0.05 2.72 -5.85
CA TRP A 117 1.17 1.88 -6.24
C TRP A 117 0.75 0.40 -6.34
N PHE A 118 -0.03 -0.09 -5.38
CA PHE A 118 -0.60 -1.43 -5.43
C PHE A 118 -1.48 -1.62 -6.67
N ALA A 119 -2.40 -0.69 -6.94
CA ALA A 119 -3.26 -0.73 -8.11
C ALA A 119 -2.45 -0.66 -9.41
N GLY A 120 -1.45 0.23 -9.50
CA GLY A 120 -0.55 0.32 -10.63
C GLY A 120 0.18 -1.00 -10.91
N ALA A 121 0.75 -1.63 -9.88
CA ALA A 121 1.43 -2.91 -10.01
C ALA A 121 0.47 -4.01 -10.51
N PHE A 122 -0.75 -4.07 -9.97
CA PHE A 122 -1.75 -5.08 -10.33
C PHE A 122 -2.32 -4.89 -11.74
N LEU A 123 -2.55 -3.64 -12.16
CA LEU A 123 -2.94 -3.32 -13.53
C LEU A 123 -1.83 -3.63 -14.53
N CYS A 124 -0.57 -3.38 -14.18
CA CYS A 124 0.57 -3.77 -14.98
C CYS A 124 0.69 -5.31 -15.10
N MET A 125 0.59 -6.04 -13.99
CA MET A 125 0.57 -7.52 -14.02
C MET A 125 -0.58 -8.06 -14.87
N TRP A 126 -1.76 -7.45 -14.78
CA TRP A 126 -2.87 -7.78 -15.68
C TRP A 126 -2.53 -7.48 -17.15
N GLY A 127 -1.90 -6.35 -17.44
CA GLY A 127 -1.43 -6.00 -18.78
C GLY A 127 -0.45 -7.03 -19.37
N MET A 128 0.44 -7.57 -18.53
CA MET A 128 1.38 -8.63 -18.92
C MET A 128 0.67 -9.94 -19.27
N LEU A 129 -0.25 -10.39 -18.41
CA LEU A 129 -0.92 -11.69 -18.57
C LEU A 129 -2.06 -11.64 -19.60
N GLY A 130 -2.76 -10.51 -19.65
CA GLY A 130 -4.01 -10.35 -20.39
C GLY A 130 -5.14 -11.24 -19.87
N GLY A 131 -6.19 -11.35 -20.67
CA GLY A 131 -7.35 -12.19 -20.38
C GLY A 131 -8.31 -11.59 -19.34
N TRP A 132 -9.58 -11.96 -19.45
CA TRP A 132 -10.61 -11.49 -18.53
C TRP A 132 -10.51 -12.15 -17.15
N ARG A 133 -10.07 -13.42 -17.08
CA ARG A 133 -9.96 -14.17 -15.81
C ARG A 133 -8.91 -13.58 -14.85
N PRO A 134 -7.63 -13.36 -15.25
CA PRO A 134 -6.68 -12.65 -14.39
C PRO A 134 -7.13 -11.23 -14.08
N GLY A 135 -7.80 -10.57 -15.04
CA GLY A 135 -8.39 -9.24 -14.84
C GLY A 135 -9.40 -9.16 -13.71
N ILE A 136 -10.30 -10.14 -13.60
CA ILE A 136 -11.23 -10.23 -12.47
C ILE A 136 -10.47 -10.38 -11.15
N TYR A 137 -9.47 -11.27 -11.09
CA TYR A 137 -8.67 -11.47 -9.88
C TYR A 137 -7.98 -10.18 -9.45
N PHE A 138 -7.20 -9.54 -10.34
CA PHE A 138 -6.48 -8.32 -10.01
C PHE A 138 -7.43 -7.17 -9.67
N GLY A 139 -8.55 -7.03 -10.38
CA GLY A 139 -9.60 -6.07 -10.07
C GLY A 139 -10.20 -6.25 -8.68
N LEU A 140 -10.47 -7.50 -8.28
CA LEU A 140 -10.98 -7.81 -6.93
C LEU A 140 -9.94 -7.54 -5.84
N MET A 141 -8.66 -7.80 -6.08
CA MET A 141 -7.61 -7.46 -5.12
C MET A 141 -7.45 -5.95 -4.94
N ILE A 142 -7.54 -5.17 -6.02
CA ILE A 142 -7.57 -3.70 -5.96
C ILE A 142 -8.81 -3.22 -5.18
N PHE A 143 -9.97 -3.81 -5.45
CA PHE A 143 -11.21 -3.51 -4.72
C PHE A 143 -11.07 -3.77 -3.21
N TRP A 144 -10.53 -4.93 -2.83
CA TRP A 144 -10.28 -5.24 -1.42
C TRP A 144 -9.31 -4.25 -0.78
N ASN A 145 -8.24 -3.86 -1.49
CA ASN A 145 -7.31 -2.86 -0.98
C ASN A 145 -8.00 -1.50 -0.79
N TYR A 146 -8.88 -1.11 -1.71
CA TYR A 146 -9.67 0.11 -1.61
C TYR A 146 -10.63 0.10 -0.41
N LEU A 147 -11.35 -1.01 -0.19
CA LEU A 147 -12.19 -1.17 1.00
C LEU A 147 -11.38 -1.07 2.29
N TYR A 148 -10.19 -1.68 2.30
CA TYR A 148 -9.31 -1.67 3.47
C TYR A 148 -8.87 -0.25 3.83
N ILE A 149 -8.45 0.56 2.86
CA ILE A 149 -8.03 1.95 3.15
C ILE A 149 -9.20 2.86 3.55
N ILE A 150 -10.42 2.60 3.06
CA ILE A 150 -11.61 3.34 3.51
C ILE A 150 -11.86 3.04 4.98
N PHE A 151 -11.80 1.77 5.36
CA PHE A 151 -11.93 1.37 6.76
C PHE A 151 -10.84 2.00 7.63
N GLN A 152 -9.60 2.05 7.14
CA GLN A 152 -8.51 2.72 7.85
C GLN A 152 -8.75 4.22 8.01
N ASP A 153 -9.11 4.95 6.95
CA ASP A 153 -9.31 6.41 6.99
C ASP A 153 -10.50 6.81 7.86
N LEU A 154 -11.58 6.02 7.86
CA LEU A 154 -12.81 6.33 8.59
C LEU A 154 -12.78 5.84 10.04
N TRP A 155 -12.12 4.72 10.32
CA TRP A 155 -12.23 4.05 11.60
C TRP A 155 -10.90 3.85 12.33
N THR A 156 -9.93 3.19 11.70
CA THR A 156 -8.67 2.82 12.36
C THR A 156 -7.82 4.05 12.67
N PHE A 157 -7.44 4.83 11.66
CA PHE A 157 -6.49 5.93 11.79
C PHE A 157 -7.00 7.07 12.68
N PRO A 158 -8.28 7.49 12.64
CA PRO A 158 -8.79 8.47 13.59
C PRO A 158 -8.74 8.04 15.06
N ARG A 159 -8.68 6.73 15.34
CA ARG A 159 -8.57 6.16 16.69
C ARG A 159 -7.14 5.87 17.10
N THR A 160 -6.24 5.76 16.13
CA THR A 160 -4.82 5.46 16.35
C THR A 160 -3.98 6.73 16.45
N PHE A 161 -4.25 7.75 15.61
CA PHE A 161 -3.41 8.95 15.52
C PHE A 161 -4.14 10.20 16.01
N PHE A 162 -3.51 10.97 16.89
CA PHE A 162 -4.17 12.13 17.52
C PHE A 162 -4.34 13.32 16.54
N ASN A 163 -3.40 13.53 15.61
CA ASN A 163 -3.43 14.61 14.62
C ASN A 163 -4.17 14.23 13.32
N TYR A 164 -4.84 13.06 13.27
CA TYR A 164 -5.38 12.54 12.02
C TYR A 164 -6.44 13.45 11.38
N ARG A 165 -7.25 14.13 12.21
CA ARG A 165 -8.26 15.08 11.71
C ARG A 165 -7.64 16.27 10.98
N GLU A 166 -6.52 16.80 11.49
CA GLU A 166 -5.78 17.88 10.84
C GLU A 166 -5.15 17.40 9.53
N TYR A 167 -4.66 16.15 9.53
CA TYR A 167 -4.14 15.51 8.34
C TYR A 167 -5.23 15.32 7.26
N GLN A 168 -6.45 14.94 7.63
CA GLN A 168 -7.59 14.85 6.71
C GLN A 168 -7.96 16.19 6.07
N GLN A 169 -7.79 17.30 6.79
CA GLN A 169 -8.10 18.66 6.28
C GLN A 169 -7.01 19.19 5.33
N SER A 170 -5.76 18.82 5.58
CA SER A 170 -4.60 19.37 4.85
C SER A 170 -4.18 18.53 3.64
N THR A 171 -4.43 17.22 3.65
CA THR A 171 -3.97 16.26 2.65
C THR A 171 -5.15 15.49 2.04
N PRO A 172 -5.25 15.36 0.71
CA PRO A 172 -6.35 14.64 0.06
C PRO A 172 -6.32 13.13 0.37
N PHE A 173 -7.48 12.47 0.30
CA PHE A 173 -7.61 11.03 0.58
C PHE A 173 -6.71 10.18 -0.33
N LEU A 174 -6.82 10.39 -1.66
CA LEU A 174 -6.16 9.57 -2.66
C LEU A 174 -5.56 10.35 -3.81
N ILE A 175 -6.38 11.15 -4.49
CA ILE A 175 -5.91 11.87 -5.68
C ILE A 175 -5.14 13.12 -5.24
N PRO A 176 -3.84 13.23 -5.53
CA PRO A 176 -3.07 14.42 -5.19
C PRO A 176 -3.63 15.65 -5.88
N ASN A 177 -3.45 16.81 -5.25
CA ASN A 177 -3.82 18.10 -5.83
C ASN A 177 -2.61 19.04 -5.84
N GLY A 178 -2.71 20.18 -6.53
CA GLY A 178 -1.57 21.10 -6.67
C GLY A 178 -1.00 21.59 -5.31
N LYS A 179 -1.84 21.69 -4.28
CA LYS A 179 -1.40 22.04 -2.91
C LYS A 179 -0.60 20.91 -2.28
N SER A 180 -1.08 19.68 -2.35
CA SER A 180 -0.40 18.52 -1.75
C SER A 180 0.92 18.18 -2.45
N ILE A 181 0.99 18.36 -3.78
CA ILE A 181 2.23 18.25 -4.55
C ILE A 181 3.28 19.27 -4.07
N ARG A 182 2.88 20.53 -3.83
CA ARG A 182 3.79 21.57 -3.32
C ARG A 182 4.32 21.25 -1.93
N VAL A 183 3.47 20.72 -1.04
CA VAL A 183 3.85 20.29 0.31
C VAL A 183 4.87 19.15 0.25
N CYS A 184 4.60 18.12 -0.55
CA CYS A 184 5.52 17.01 -0.76
C CYS A 184 6.89 17.49 -1.27
N MET A 185 6.93 18.28 -2.34
CA MET A 185 8.19 18.79 -2.90
C MET A 185 8.98 19.62 -1.89
N LYS A 186 8.30 20.47 -1.11
CA LYS A 186 8.95 21.27 -0.06
C LYS A 186 9.57 20.39 1.02
N SER A 187 8.89 19.32 1.44
CA SER A 187 9.39 18.37 2.44
C SER A 187 10.60 17.59 1.95
N ILE A 188 10.58 17.11 0.70
CA ILE A 188 11.71 16.40 0.08
C ILE A 188 12.94 17.31 0.00
N ARG A 189 12.75 18.56 -0.44
CA ARG A 189 13.84 19.54 -0.51
C ARG A 189 14.44 19.85 0.86
N LYS A 190 13.60 19.98 1.90
CA LYS A 190 14.06 20.19 3.28
C LYS A 190 14.95 19.03 3.76
N ARG A 191 14.51 17.78 3.55
CA ARG A 191 15.29 16.58 3.90
C ARG A 191 16.64 16.52 3.18
N SER A 192 16.65 16.83 1.87
CA SER A 192 17.89 16.88 1.08
C SER A 192 18.88 17.92 1.61
N ASN A 193 18.39 19.09 2.04
CA ASN A 193 19.24 20.15 2.57
C ASN A 193 19.80 19.80 3.97
N GLN A 194 19.01 19.14 4.82
CA GLN A 194 19.48 18.70 6.15
C GLN A 194 20.55 17.60 6.04
N SER A 195 20.31 16.59 5.19
CA SER A 195 21.30 15.54 4.94
C SER A 195 22.61 16.07 4.33
N GLY A 196 22.58 17.19 3.60
CA GLY A 196 23.80 17.82 3.08
C GLY A 196 24.57 18.64 4.13
N ALA A 197 23.89 19.12 5.18
CA ALA A 197 24.51 19.87 6.27
C ALA A 197 25.14 18.96 7.34
N ASP A 198 24.55 17.78 7.58
CA ASP A 198 25.09 16.78 8.53
C ASP A 198 26.32 16.03 7.99
N ASN A 199 26.62 16.19 6.69
CA ASN A 199 27.75 15.57 6.00
C ASN A 199 28.96 16.52 5.80
N LEU A 200 28.93 17.71 6.43
CA LEU A 200 30.00 18.72 6.46
C LEU A 200 30.55 18.86 7.88
#